data_AF-A0A401WCT9-F1
#
_entry.id   AF-A0A401WCT9-F1
#
_cell.length_a   1.000
_cell.length_b   1.000
_cell.length_c   1.000
_cell.angle_alpha   90.00
_cell.angle_beta   90.00
_cell.angle_gamma   90.00
#
_symmetry.space_group_name_H-M   'P 1'
#
loop_
_entity.id
_entity.type
_entity.pdbx_description
1 polymer ?
#
loop_
_entity_poly.entity_id
_entity_poly.type
_entity_poly.pdbx_seq_one_letter_code
_entity_poly.pdbx_strand_id
1 'polypeptide(L)'
;MWLATVANRDWPSKAGLPAASQQAELRAYLDAAVARRLNTVVFQVRPTADALWPSPFEPWSEYLTGVQGRDPGWDPLGFAVREAHRRGLELHAWFNPYRIANHTDPSRLVPTHPARLRPDWAVPYGGKLYYNPGLPEVRAFVQDAILDAVERYDIDGVHFDDYFYPYPVAGQTFDDDAAYEEYGGDFANRADWRRDNIDLLVRETAQRVRDARSPGGGGRWPGLGGGRWRRPRRTHHRPVRFGISPFAIWRNQATDPAGSDTRAGVQTYDDLYADTRKWVREEWIDYIVPQVYWNIGFPAADYAKLLPWWSETVTGTRVQLCIGEALYKAGAPGQPPAWQDPAELSRHLTLARGYPQVRGHLFFSAKEVAEDRTGAMARVVADHYHGPVRPPRPAS
;
A
#
# COMPACT_ATOMS: atom_id res chain seq x y z
N MET A 1 11.41 -0.89 0.84
CA MET A 1 11.12 0.56 0.85
C MET A 1 9.88 0.83 0.03
N TRP A 2 9.09 1.86 0.37
CA TRP A 2 8.01 2.35 -0.50
C TRP A 2 8.55 3.33 -1.53
N LEU A 3 8.12 3.18 -2.77
CA LEU A 3 8.39 4.07 -3.90
C LEU A 3 7.06 4.65 -4.37
N ALA A 4 6.73 5.83 -3.86
CA ALA A 4 5.47 6.54 -4.07
C ALA A 4 5.49 7.37 -5.35
N THR A 5 4.37 7.36 -6.06
CA THR A 5 4.19 8.02 -7.36
C THR A 5 3.16 9.14 -7.31
N VAL A 6 2.24 9.08 -6.34
CA VAL A 6 1.27 10.15 -6.09
C VAL A 6 1.98 11.48 -5.85
N ALA A 7 1.50 12.53 -6.52
CA ALA A 7 2.08 13.88 -6.51
C ALA A 7 3.58 13.91 -6.85
N ASN A 8 4.09 12.91 -7.59
CA ASN A 8 5.50 12.75 -7.90
C ASN A 8 6.41 12.75 -6.66
N ARG A 9 5.93 12.17 -5.54
CA ARG A 9 6.65 12.18 -4.24
C ARG A 9 8.09 11.64 -4.36
N ASP A 10 8.22 10.40 -4.84
CA ASP A 10 9.53 9.78 -5.08
C ASP A 10 9.83 9.69 -6.57
N TRP A 11 8.91 9.13 -7.36
CA TRP A 11 9.13 8.83 -8.77
C TRP A 11 7.87 8.98 -9.66
N PRO A 12 7.99 9.45 -10.91
CA PRO A 12 9.15 10.17 -11.43
C PRO A 12 9.30 11.51 -10.71
N SER A 13 10.49 12.12 -10.74
CA SER A 13 10.78 13.35 -9.98
C SER A 13 9.87 14.53 -10.38
N LYS A 14 9.36 14.50 -11.61
CA LYS A 14 8.26 15.32 -12.11
C LYS A 14 7.56 14.64 -13.28
N ALA A 15 6.29 14.98 -13.48
CA ALA A 15 5.54 14.57 -14.65
C ALA A 15 6.12 15.15 -15.96
N GLY A 16 5.91 14.45 -17.08
CA GLY A 16 6.29 14.94 -18.42
C GLY A 16 7.78 14.81 -18.76
N LEU A 17 8.58 14.17 -17.90
CA LEU A 17 9.95 13.80 -18.23
C LEU A 17 9.99 12.82 -19.42
N PRO A 18 11.03 12.87 -20.28
CA PRO A 18 11.24 11.85 -21.31
C PRO A 18 11.29 10.45 -20.70
N ALA A 19 10.76 9.45 -21.42
CA ALA A 19 10.73 8.06 -20.96
C ALA A 19 12.11 7.54 -20.50
N ALA A 20 13.18 7.90 -21.21
CA ALA A 20 14.55 7.54 -20.86
C ALA A 20 14.99 8.11 -19.50
N SER A 21 14.57 9.34 -19.16
CA SER A 21 14.84 9.98 -17.87
C SER A 21 14.06 9.30 -16.75
N GLN A 22 12.77 9.02 -16.97
CA GLN A 22 11.96 8.29 -15.99
C GLN A 22 12.54 6.89 -15.71
N GLN A 23 12.96 6.17 -16.74
CA GLN A 23 13.64 4.88 -16.61
C GLN A 23 14.97 4.98 -15.85
N ALA A 24 15.75 6.04 -16.08
CA ALA A 24 17.00 6.27 -15.38
C ALA A 24 16.79 6.55 -13.88
N GLU A 25 15.83 7.40 -13.53
CA GLU A 25 15.45 7.66 -12.14
C GLU A 25 14.95 6.39 -11.44
N LEU A 26 14.13 5.58 -12.13
CA LEU A 26 13.61 4.34 -11.57
C LEU A 26 14.76 3.36 -11.27
N ARG A 27 15.71 3.20 -12.19
CA ARG A 27 16.92 2.38 -11.95
C ARG A 27 17.72 2.91 -10.76
N ALA A 28 17.90 4.23 -10.64
CA ALA A 28 18.63 4.83 -9.53
C ALA A 28 18.02 4.50 -8.16
N TYR A 29 16.69 4.49 -8.04
CA TYR A 29 16.04 4.05 -6.80
C TYR A 29 16.24 2.56 -6.52
N LEU A 30 16.18 1.70 -7.55
CA LEU A 30 16.48 0.28 -7.38
C LEU A 30 17.95 0.04 -6.98
N ASP A 31 18.88 0.79 -7.56
CA ASP A 31 20.30 0.77 -7.18
C ASP A 31 20.50 1.26 -5.74
N ALA A 32 19.79 2.31 -5.32
CA ALA A 32 19.80 2.79 -3.94
C ALA A 32 19.29 1.72 -2.96
N ALA A 33 18.23 0.99 -3.30
CA ALA A 33 17.76 -0.13 -2.48
C ALA A 33 18.86 -1.19 -2.26
N VAL A 34 19.56 -1.59 -3.34
CA VAL A 34 20.68 -2.55 -3.26
C VAL A 34 21.84 -1.99 -2.43
N ALA A 35 22.23 -0.74 -2.67
CA ALA A 35 23.30 -0.08 -1.92
C ALA A 35 23.01 0.00 -0.42
N ARG A 36 21.73 0.18 -0.06
CA ARG A 36 21.23 0.16 1.32
C ARG A 36 20.89 -1.25 1.83
N ARG A 37 21.30 -2.29 1.10
CA ARG A 37 21.14 -3.71 1.43
C ARG A 37 19.67 -4.13 1.65
N LEU A 38 18.74 -3.37 1.09
CA LEU A 38 17.32 -3.71 1.06
C LEU A 38 17.06 -4.77 -0.01
N ASN A 39 15.93 -5.46 0.11
CA ASN A 39 15.59 -6.60 -0.73
C ASN A 39 14.22 -6.51 -1.40
N THR A 40 13.40 -5.53 -1.03
CA THR A 40 12.05 -5.36 -1.56
C THR A 40 11.75 -3.89 -1.82
N VAL A 41 11.18 -3.62 -3.00
CA VAL A 41 10.64 -2.31 -3.39
C VAL A 41 9.14 -2.45 -3.56
N VAL A 42 8.39 -1.61 -2.84
CA VAL A 42 6.93 -1.52 -2.91
C VAL A 42 6.57 -0.31 -3.77
N PHE A 43 6.24 -0.56 -5.04
CA PHE A 43 6.10 0.47 -6.07
C PHE A 43 4.64 0.86 -6.28
N GLN A 44 4.29 2.13 -6.07
CA GLN A 44 2.92 2.63 -6.25
C GLN A 44 2.55 2.66 -7.73
N VAL A 45 1.77 1.68 -8.18
CA VAL A 45 1.36 1.55 -9.58
C VAL A 45 -0.04 2.08 -9.84
N ARG A 46 -0.86 2.21 -8.80
CA ARG A 46 -2.22 2.76 -8.85
C ARG A 46 -2.42 3.82 -7.74
N PRO A 47 -2.02 5.08 -7.95
CA PRO A 47 -2.10 6.13 -6.93
C PRO A 47 -3.49 6.76 -6.79
N THR A 48 -4.22 6.99 -7.89
CA THR A 48 -5.47 7.78 -7.94
C THR A 48 -6.40 7.25 -9.05
N ALA A 49 -6.92 6.02 -8.90
CA ALA A 49 -7.76 5.33 -9.89
C ALA A 49 -7.23 5.39 -11.34
N ASP A 50 -5.91 5.34 -11.45
CA ASP A 50 -5.14 5.45 -12.67
C ASP A 50 -3.96 4.46 -12.64
N ALA A 51 -3.39 4.16 -13.79
CA ALA A 51 -2.44 3.06 -13.95
C ALA A 51 -1.07 3.55 -14.41
N LEU A 52 -0.03 2.99 -13.81
CA LEU A 52 1.35 3.05 -14.30
C LEU A 52 1.71 1.83 -15.18
N TRP A 53 0.71 1.30 -15.88
CA TRP A 53 0.79 0.23 -16.86
C TRP A 53 -0.36 0.39 -17.88
N PRO A 54 -0.32 -0.27 -19.06
CA PRO A 54 -1.38 -0.20 -20.07
C PRO A 54 -2.63 -1.02 -19.64
N SER A 55 -3.33 -0.51 -18.62
CA SER A 55 -4.57 -1.07 -18.08
C SER A 55 -5.74 -0.86 -19.05
N PRO A 56 -6.63 -1.85 -19.22
CA PRO A 56 -7.90 -1.66 -19.93
C PRO A 56 -9.01 -1.10 -19.04
N PHE A 57 -8.80 -1.03 -17.72
CA PHE A 57 -9.83 -0.62 -16.75
C PHE A 57 -9.74 0.86 -16.37
N GLU A 58 -8.52 1.37 -16.26
CA GLU A 58 -8.25 2.71 -15.74
C GLU A 58 -7.25 3.45 -16.62
N PRO A 59 -7.35 4.78 -16.71
CA PRO A 59 -6.49 5.57 -17.59
C PRO A 59 -5.03 5.57 -17.13
N TRP A 60 -4.12 5.90 -18.04
CA TRP A 60 -2.74 6.22 -17.68
C TRP A 60 -2.66 7.31 -16.62
N SER A 61 -1.73 7.15 -15.67
CA SER A 61 -1.58 8.09 -14.59
C SER A 61 -1.07 9.47 -15.04
N GLU A 62 -1.67 10.52 -14.48
CA GLU A 62 -1.22 11.90 -14.72
C GLU A 62 0.22 12.12 -14.23
N TYR A 63 0.70 11.38 -13.23
CA TYR A 63 2.03 11.56 -12.66
C TYR A 63 3.16 11.16 -13.63
N LEU A 64 2.85 10.47 -14.73
CA LEU A 64 3.81 10.14 -15.78
C LEU A 64 3.98 11.28 -16.79
N THR A 65 2.89 11.90 -17.24
CA THR A 65 2.89 12.80 -18.41
C THR A 65 2.39 14.23 -18.12
N GLY A 66 1.75 14.43 -16.97
CA GLY A 66 1.06 15.65 -16.58
C GLY A 66 -0.39 15.71 -17.03
N VAL A 67 -0.86 14.69 -17.77
CA VAL A 67 -2.22 14.60 -18.31
C VAL A 67 -2.74 13.18 -18.10
N GLN A 68 -3.80 13.02 -17.30
CA GLN A 68 -4.45 11.72 -17.10
C GLN A 68 -4.88 11.12 -18.45
N GLY A 69 -4.72 9.81 -18.62
CA GLY A 69 -5.09 9.07 -19.83
C GLY A 69 -4.10 9.18 -21.00
N ARG A 70 -3.09 10.06 -20.93
CA ARG A 70 -2.08 10.16 -21.97
C ARG A 70 -1.04 9.04 -21.84
N ASP A 71 -0.89 8.25 -22.90
CA ASP A 71 0.13 7.21 -23.01
C ASP A 71 1.54 7.80 -22.89
N PRO A 72 2.38 7.31 -21.95
CA PRO A 72 3.75 7.78 -21.79
C PRO A 72 4.71 7.26 -22.87
N GLY A 73 4.28 6.35 -23.74
CA GLY A 73 5.08 5.72 -24.80
C GLY A 73 5.93 4.53 -24.35
N TRP A 74 5.70 4.03 -23.13
CA TRP A 74 6.41 2.88 -22.57
C TRP A 74 5.61 2.22 -21.43
N ASP A 75 6.05 1.06 -20.93
CA ASP A 75 5.42 0.32 -19.83
C ASP A 75 6.25 0.43 -18.53
N PRO A 76 5.87 1.32 -17.58
CA PRO A 76 6.60 1.52 -16.33
C PRO A 76 6.62 0.31 -15.40
N LEU A 77 5.47 -0.32 -15.14
CA LEU A 77 5.39 -1.49 -14.26
C LEU A 77 6.20 -2.66 -14.82
N GLY A 78 6.05 -2.96 -16.11
CA GLY A 78 6.82 -4.03 -16.75
C GLY A 78 8.32 -3.79 -16.68
N PHE A 79 8.76 -2.54 -16.85
CA PHE A 79 10.16 -2.16 -16.70
C PHE A 79 10.64 -2.28 -15.25
N ALA A 80 9.85 -1.80 -14.27
CA ALA A 80 10.17 -1.86 -12.85
C ALA A 80 10.40 -3.31 -12.37
N VAL A 81 9.50 -4.23 -12.73
CA VAL A 81 9.63 -5.66 -12.40
C VAL A 81 10.94 -6.22 -12.93
N ARG A 82 11.22 -6.04 -14.23
CA ARG A 82 12.44 -6.59 -14.86
C ARG A 82 13.72 -6.02 -14.23
N GLU A 83 13.77 -4.73 -13.99
CA GLU A 83 14.96 -4.09 -13.41
C GLU A 83 15.17 -4.43 -11.94
N ALA A 84 14.09 -4.62 -11.16
CA ALA A 84 14.15 -5.06 -9.77
C ALA A 84 14.68 -6.49 -9.68
N HIS A 85 14.12 -7.41 -10.48
CA HIS A 85 14.54 -8.81 -10.52
C HIS A 85 15.99 -8.97 -10.97
N ARG A 86 16.46 -8.17 -11.95
CA ARG A 86 17.87 -8.19 -12.39
C ARG A 86 18.85 -7.84 -11.25
N ARG A 87 18.37 -7.14 -10.22
CA ARG A 87 19.11 -6.75 -9.01
C ARG A 87 18.89 -7.70 -7.82
N GLY A 88 18.09 -8.75 -7.99
CA GLY A 88 17.71 -9.65 -6.90
C GLY A 88 16.75 -9.00 -5.89
N LEU A 89 16.05 -7.93 -6.28
CA LEU A 89 15.00 -7.31 -5.48
C LEU A 89 13.64 -7.95 -5.79
N GLU A 90 12.82 -8.15 -4.77
CA GLU A 90 11.39 -8.39 -4.96
C GLU A 90 10.68 -7.05 -5.28
N LEU A 91 9.70 -7.08 -6.18
CA LEU A 91 8.84 -5.94 -6.50
C LEU A 91 7.40 -6.24 -6.10
N HIS A 92 6.90 -5.50 -5.11
CA HIS A 92 5.48 -5.52 -4.75
C HIS A 92 4.78 -4.34 -5.43
N ALA A 93 3.72 -4.61 -6.18
CA ALA A 93 2.87 -3.58 -6.76
C ALA A 93 1.93 -3.02 -5.67
N TRP A 94 1.98 -1.71 -5.46
CA TRP A 94 1.17 -0.98 -4.50
C TRP A 94 0.01 -0.25 -5.18
N PHE A 95 -1.19 -0.52 -4.66
CA PHE A 95 -2.44 0.03 -5.13
C PHE A 95 -3.14 0.78 -4.00
N ASN A 96 -3.61 2.00 -4.28
CA ASN A 96 -4.64 2.64 -3.46
C ASN A 96 -6.01 2.16 -3.98
N PRO A 97 -6.89 1.56 -3.16
CA PRO A 97 -8.13 0.93 -3.65
C PRO A 97 -9.21 1.93 -4.07
N TYR A 98 -9.42 3.00 -3.30
CA TYR A 98 -10.63 3.83 -3.46
C TYR A 98 -10.39 5.29 -3.82
N ARG A 99 -9.17 5.82 -3.75
CA ARG A 99 -8.90 7.20 -4.15
C ARG A 99 -9.05 7.34 -5.67
N ILE A 100 -9.92 8.24 -6.11
CA ILE A 100 -10.08 8.62 -7.53
C ILE A 100 -9.23 9.85 -7.87
N ALA A 101 -9.29 10.90 -7.05
CA ALA A 101 -8.58 12.14 -7.36
C ALA A 101 -8.28 12.97 -6.11
N ASN A 102 -7.26 13.83 -6.21
CA ASN A 102 -6.92 14.83 -5.18
C ASN A 102 -7.69 16.16 -5.35
N HIS A 103 -8.86 16.10 -5.98
CA HIS A 103 -9.84 17.17 -6.14
C HIS A 103 -11.23 16.53 -6.17
N THR A 104 -12.30 17.34 -6.08
CA THR A 104 -13.69 16.85 -6.11
C THR A 104 -14.35 16.92 -7.49
N ASP A 105 -13.79 17.67 -8.44
CA ASP A 105 -14.42 17.94 -9.74
C ASP A 105 -14.25 16.78 -10.75
N PRO A 106 -15.31 16.02 -11.09
CA PRO A 106 -15.22 14.89 -12.02
C PRO A 106 -14.98 15.31 -13.47
N SER A 107 -15.23 16.56 -13.85
CA SER A 107 -15.05 17.05 -15.22
C SER A 107 -13.57 17.11 -15.63
N ARG A 108 -12.67 17.16 -14.64
CA ARG A 108 -11.21 17.08 -14.81
C ARG A 108 -10.70 15.68 -15.12
N LEU A 109 -11.50 14.65 -14.88
CA LEU A 109 -11.18 13.28 -15.27
C LEU A 109 -11.35 13.11 -16.79
N VAL A 110 -10.56 12.22 -17.40
CA VAL A 110 -10.75 11.90 -18.82
C VAL A 110 -12.17 11.40 -19.08
N PRO A 111 -12.77 11.68 -20.27
CA PRO A 111 -14.16 11.29 -20.56
C PRO A 111 -14.49 9.81 -20.36
N THR A 112 -13.49 8.95 -20.53
CA THR A 112 -13.60 7.49 -20.39
C THR A 112 -13.32 6.98 -18.98
N HIS A 113 -13.04 7.85 -18.01
CA HIS A 113 -12.74 7.45 -16.64
C HIS A 113 -13.96 6.75 -16.01
N PRO A 114 -13.79 5.61 -15.29
CA PRO A 114 -14.91 4.88 -14.70
C PRO A 114 -15.82 5.75 -13.82
N ALA A 115 -15.25 6.53 -12.90
CA ALA A 115 -15.98 7.49 -12.07
C ALA A 115 -16.72 8.61 -12.85
N ARG A 116 -16.36 8.88 -14.11
CA ARG A 116 -17.06 9.84 -14.96
C ARG A 116 -18.18 9.17 -15.77
N LEU A 117 -18.00 7.89 -16.12
CA LEU A 117 -19.03 7.06 -16.76
C LEU A 117 -20.09 6.59 -15.76
N ARG A 118 -19.70 6.41 -14.49
CA ARG A 118 -20.53 5.99 -13.35
C ARG A 118 -20.40 7.00 -12.22
N PRO A 119 -21.02 8.19 -12.35
CA PRO A 119 -20.95 9.22 -11.32
C PRO A 119 -21.54 8.77 -9.98
N ASP A 120 -22.47 7.81 -10.01
CA ASP A 120 -23.06 7.16 -8.83
C ASP A 120 -22.03 6.36 -7.99
N TRP A 121 -20.87 6.04 -8.57
CA TRP A 121 -19.78 5.36 -7.85
C TRP A 121 -18.89 6.30 -7.04
N ALA A 122 -18.97 7.62 -7.27
CA ALA A 122 -18.00 8.58 -6.77
C ALA A 122 -18.56 9.46 -5.65
N VAL A 123 -17.83 9.56 -4.54
CA VAL A 123 -18.18 10.36 -3.37
C VAL A 123 -17.13 11.46 -3.17
N PRO A 124 -17.50 12.76 -3.29
CA PRO A 124 -16.62 13.86 -2.93
C PRO A 124 -16.52 13.98 -1.41
N TYR A 125 -15.31 13.97 -0.87
CA TYR A 125 -15.07 14.06 0.58
C TYR A 125 -13.71 14.69 0.87
N GLY A 126 -13.63 15.62 1.83
CA GLY A 126 -12.36 16.18 2.28
C GLY A 126 -11.52 16.86 1.17
N GLY A 127 -12.17 17.42 0.16
CA GLY A 127 -11.51 18.03 -1.01
C GLY A 127 -10.97 17.02 -2.04
N LYS A 128 -11.33 15.74 -1.93
CA LYS A 128 -10.91 14.64 -2.80
C LYS A 128 -12.11 13.87 -3.33
N LEU A 129 -11.89 13.01 -4.32
CA LEU A 129 -12.91 12.14 -4.89
C LEU A 129 -12.56 10.68 -4.62
N TYR A 130 -13.54 9.89 -4.17
CA TYR A 130 -13.37 8.50 -3.78
C TYR A 130 -14.41 7.62 -4.44
N TYR A 131 -14.04 6.38 -4.78
CA TYR A 131 -15.00 5.33 -5.05
C TYR A 131 -15.76 4.99 -3.77
N ASN A 132 -17.08 4.77 -3.85
CA ASN A 132 -17.91 4.37 -2.72
C ASN A 132 -17.67 2.90 -2.36
N PRO A 133 -17.05 2.58 -1.19
CA PRO A 133 -16.77 1.18 -0.82
C PRO A 133 -18.04 0.37 -0.56
N GLY A 134 -19.17 1.03 -0.31
CA GLY A 134 -20.47 0.41 -0.05
C GLY A 134 -21.19 -0.16 -1.26
N LEU A 135 -20.66 0.04 -2.47
CA LEU A 135 -21.25 -0.49 -3.70
C LEU A 135 -20.54 -1.80 -4.13
N PRO A 136 -21.25 -2.93 -4.23
CA PRO A 136 -20.65 -4.20 -4.68
C PRO A 136 -19.99 -4.11 -6.05
N GLU A 137 -20.55 -3.35 -6.99
CA GLU A 137 -20.00 -3.16 -8.34
C GLU A 137 -18.68 -2.39 -8.31
N VAL A 138 -18.54 -1.42 -7.42
CA VAL A 138 -17.29 -0.70 -7.20
C VAL A 138 -16.23 -1.65 -6.67
N ARG A 139 -16.56 -2.49 -5.68
CA ARG A 139 -15.62 -3.48 -5.14
C ARG A 139 -15.15 -4.44 -6.24
N ALA A 140 -16.06 -4.97 -7.03
CA ALA A 140 -15.74 -5.87 -8.15
C ALA A 140 -14.83 -5.18 -9.19
N PHE A 141 -15.17 -3.96 -9.60
CA PHE A 141 -14.38 -3.18 -10.55
C PHE A 141 -12.95 -2.90 -10.04
N VAL A 142 -12.82 -2.45 -8.79
CA VAL A 142 -11.52 -2.15 -8.18
C VAL A 142 -10.64 -3.40 -8.15
N GLN A 143 -11.20 -4.56 -7.77
CA GLN A 143 -10.48 -5.81 -7.80
C GLN A 143 -10.07 -6.20 -9.22
N ASP A 144 -10.96 -6.06 -10.22
CA ASP A 144 -10.63 -6.37 -11.62
C ASP A 144 -9.47 -5.51 -12.14
N ALA A 145 -9.49 -4.21 -11.85
CA ALA A 145 -8.41 -3.29 -12.22
C ALA A 145 -7.06 -3.69 -11.59
N ILE A 146 -7.06 -4.12 -10.32
CA ILE A 146 -5.86 -4.56 -9.61
C ILE A 146 -5.37 -5.92 -10.14
N LEU A 147 -6.28 -6.86 -10.35
CA LEU A 147 -5.99 -8.22 -10.83
C LEU A 147 -5.52 -8.24 -12.30
N ASP A 148 -5.71 -7.18 -13.08
CA ASP A 148 -5.05 -7.03 -14.38
C ASP A 148 -3.52 -7.00 -14.25
N ALA A 149 -2.99 -6.27 -13.25
CA ALA A 149 -1.55 -6.12 -13.02
C ALA A 149 -0.91 -7.41 -12.47
N VAL A 150 -1.39 -7.89 -11.32
CA VAL A 150 -1.98 -9.24 -11.26
C VAL A 150 -1.50 -10.24 -12.30
N GLU A 151 -2.30 -10.32 -13.34
CA GLU A 151 -2.21 -11.34 -14.35
C GLU A 151 -1.07 -11.14 -15.34
N ARG A 152 -0.77 -9.88 -15.66
CA ARG A 152 0.17 -9.48 -16.72
C ARG A 152 1.63 -9.48 -16.32
N TYR A 153 1.92 -9.22 -15.05
CA TYR A 153 3.27 -8.99 -14.57
C TYR A 153 3.74 -10.07 -13.60
N ASP A 154 5.05 -10.35 -13.60
CA ASP A 154 5.69 -11.25 -12.62
C ASP A 154 6.02 -10.46 -11.34
N ILE A 155 5.01 -9.84 -10.73
CA ILE A 155 5.16 -9.16 -9.44
C ILE A 155 5.32 -10.19 -8.31
N ASP A 156 6.06 -9.83 -7.26
CA ASP A 156 6.29 -10.69 -6.09
C ASP A 156 5.22 -10.50 -5.01
N GLY A 157 4.51 -9.37 -5.05
CA GLY A 157 3.40 -9.11 -4.15
C GLY A 157 2.44 -8.02 -4.61
N VAL A 158 1.24 -8.08 -4.05
CA VAL A 158 0.22 -7.03 -4.04
C VAL A 158 0.30 -6.33 -2.68
N HIS A 159 0.22 -5.02 -2.68
CA HIS A 159 0.31 -4.19 -1.49
C HIS A 159 -0.79 -3.13 -1.46
N PHE A 160 -1.56 -3.06 -0.38
CA PHE A 160 -2.40 -1.88 -0.07
C PHE A 160 -1.75 -1.06 1.04
N ASP A 161 -1.92 0.26 0.99
CA ASP A 161 -1.57 1.18 2.07
C ASP A 161 -2.74 1.34 3.06
N ASP A 162 -2.81 2.49 3.72
CA ASP A 162 -3.72 2.77 4.84
C ASP A 162 -5.07 3.39 4.43
N TYR A 163 -5.30 3.62 3.14
CA TYR A 163 -6.53 4.29 2.69
C TYR A 163 -7.64 3.29 2.32
N PHE A 164 -8.64 3.20 3.18
CA PHE A 164 -9.89 2.47 2.97
C PHE A 164 -11.03 3.48 2.78
N TYR A 165 -11.86 3.69 3.81
CA TYR A 165 -12.57 4.96 3.92
C TYR A 165 -11.59 6.10 4.22
N PRO A 166 -11.90 7.34 3.80
CA PRO A 166 -11.02 8.47 4.05
C PRO A 166 -10.95 8.85 5.53
N TYR A 167 -9.79 9.36 5.96
CA TYR A 167 -9.61 9.95 7.28
C TYR A 167 -10.67 11.01 7.58
N PRO A 168 -11.27 11.02 8.79
CA PRO A 168 -12.30 11.97 9.15
C PRO A 168 -11.86 13.43 8.96
N VAL A 169 -12.73 14.22 8.34
CA VAL A 169 -12.61 15.67 8.25
C VAL A 169 -13.71 16.29 9.10
N ALA A 170 -13.32 17.19 10.01
CA ALA A 170 -14.24 17.85 10.92
C ALA A 170 -15.42 18.49 10.17
N GLY A 171 -16.65 18.15 10.59
CA GLY A 171 -17.88 18.66 9.99
C GLY A 171 -18.29 18.01 8.66
N GLN A 172 -17.61 16.94 8.22
CA GLN A 172 -17.97 16.21 7.00
C GLN A 172 -18.29 14.75 7.30
N THR A 173 -19.34 14.26 6.65
CA THR A 173 -19.73 12.84 6.65
C THR A 173 -19.49 12.27 5.25
N PHE A 174 -18.98 11.03 5.18
CA PHE A 174 -18.87 10.34 3.91
C PHE A 174 -20.27 9.97 3.41
N ASP A 175 -20.65 10.49 2.25
CA ASP A 175 -21.99 10.37 1.68
C ASP A 175 -22.17 9.01 0.98
N ASP A 176 -22.54 8.02 1.79
CA ASP A 176 -22.89 6.66 1.36
C ASP A 176 -24.30 6.27 1.82
N ASP A 177 -25.18 7.25 2.05
CA ASP A 177 -26.53 7.04 2.57
C ASP A 177 -27.34 6.07 1.70
N ALA A 178 -27.38 6.30 0.39
CA ALA A 178 -28.11 5.45 -0.55
C ALA A 178 -27.55 4.02 -0.61
N ALA A 179 -26.22 3.86 -0.52
CA ALA A 179 -25.60 2.54 -0.50
C ALA A 179 -25.89 1.81 0.81
N TYR A 180 -25.94 2.52 1.94
CA TYR A 180 -26.32 1.94 3.22
C TYR A 180 -27.80 1.55 3.28
N GLU A 181 -28.69 2.36 2.69
CA GLU A 181 -30.12 2.03 2.60
C GLU A 181 -30.36 0.75 1.78
N GLU A 182 -29.66 0.61 0.64
CA GLU A 182 -29.80 -0.55 -0.24
C GLU A 182 -29.13 -1.82 0.32
N TYR A 183 -27.89 -1.72 0.84
CA TYR A 183 -27.05 -2.88 1.16
C TYR A 183 -26.79 -3.09 2.65
N GLY A 184 -27.25 -2.17 3.51
CA GLY A 184 -26.93 -2.15 4.94
C GLY A 184 -27.93 -2.86 5.85
N GLY A 185 -29.07 -3.34 5.32
CA GLY A 185 -30.20 -3.83 6.12
C GLY A 185 -29.90 -5.00 7.07
N ASP A 186 -28.88 -5.81 6.76
CA ASP A 186 -28.46 -6.95 7.59
C ASP A 186 -27.51 -6.57 8.74
N PHE A 187 -27.11 -5.29 8.83
CA PHE A 187 -26.16 -4.81 9.83
C PHE A 187 -26.85 -3.99 10.93
N ALA A 188 -26.39 -4.17 12.17
CA ALA A 188 -26.92 -3.45 13.32
C ALA A 188 -26.69 -1.92 13.23
N ASN A 189 -25.61 -1.50 12.56
CA ASN A 189 -25.30 -0.10 12.33
C ASN A 189 -24.39 0.08 11.10
N ARG A 190 -24.32 1.33 10.63
CA ARG A 190 -23.50 1.70 9.46
C ARG A 190 -22.02 1.41 9.64
N ALA A 191 -21.47 1.55 10.84
CA ALA A 191 -20.04 1.31 11.05
C ALA A 191 -19.68 -0.17 10.85
N ASP A 192 -20.54 -1.10 11.29
CA ASP A 192 -20.37 -2.53 11.03
C ASP A 192 -20.48 -2.86 9.53
N TRP A 193 -21.46 -2.28 8.84
CA TRP A 193 -21.60 -2.42 7.39
C TRP A 193 -20.37 -1.88 6.63
N ARG A 194 -19.87 -0.69 7.00
CA ARG A 194 -18.65 -0.12 6.40
C ARG A 194 -17.44 -1.03 6.62
N ARG A 195 -17.28 -1.60 7.82
CA ARG A 195 -16.21 -2.57 8.10
C ARG A 195 -16.33 -3.82 7.24
N ASP A 196 -17.54 -4.37 7.10
CA ASP A 196 -17.77 -5.55 6.26
C ASP A 196 -17.44 -5.28 4.78
N ASN A 197 -17.78 -4.11 4.25
CA ASN A 197 -17.40 -3.73 2.88
C ASN A 197 -15.88 -3.77 2.65
N ILE A 198 -15.10 -3.32 3.63
CA ILE A 198 -13.64 -3.38 3.57
C ILE A 198 -13.13 -4.82 3.78
N ASP A 199 -13.73 -5.58 4.70
CA ASP A 199 -13.42 -7.00 4.89
C ASP A 199 -13.63 -7.81 3.61
N LEU A 200 -14.73 -7.57 2.90
CA LEU A 200 -15.02 -8.17 1.60
C LEU A 200 -13.94 -7.80 0.59
N LEU A 201 -13.53 -6.53 0.48
CA LEU A 201 -12.43 -6.12 -0.39
C LEU A 201 -11.17 -6.94 -0.09
N VAL A 202 -10.75 -6.99 1.17
CA VAL A 202 -9.51 -7.66 1.59
C VAL A 202 -9.59 -9.17 1.33
N ARG A 203 -10.63 -9.82 1.83
CA ARG A 203 -10.80 -11.28 1.74
C ARG A 203 -10.92 -11.77 0.31
N GLU A 204 -11.74 -11.10 -0.51
CA GLU A 204 -11.94 -11.46 -1.91
C GLU A 204 -10.69 -11.16 -2.75
N THR A 205 -10.01 -10.03 -2.53
CA THR A 205 -8.73 -9.73 -3.20
C THR A 205 -7.69 -10.81 -2.88
N ALA A 206 -7.55 -11.17 -1.61
CA ALA A 206 -6.64 -12.22 -1.19
C ALA A 206 -6.92 -13.54 -1.90
N GLN A 207 -8.19 -13.93 -1.97
CA GLN A 207 -8.61 -15.15 -2.66
C GLN A 207 -8.28 -15.09 -4.16
N ARG A 208 -8.62 -13.98 -4.82
CA ARG A 208 -8.35 -13.78 -6.25
C ARG A 208 -6.85 -13.76 -6.58
N VAL A 209 -6.01 -13.20 -5.71
CA VAL A 209 -4.55 -13.23 -5.87
C VAL A 209 -4.01 -14.66 -5.80
N ARG A 210 -4.52 -15.46 -4.85
CA ARG A 210 -4.18 -16.89 -4.75
C ARG A 210 -4.61 -17.66 -6.02
N ASP A 211 -5.85 -17.46 -6.45
CA ASP A 211 -6.45 -18.18 -7.58
C ASP A 211 -5.82 -17.82 -8.94
N ALA A 212 -5.54 -16.54 -9.16
CA ALA A 212 -4.90 -16.05 -10.38
C ALA A 212 -3.54 -16.73 -10.64
N ARG A 213 -2.96 -17.36 -9.61
CA ARG A 213 -1.61 -17.90 -9.61
C ARG A 213 -1.53 -19.39 -9.24
N SER A 214 -2.66 -20.09 -9.07
CA SER A 214 -2.71 -21.56 -8.98
C SER A 214 -2.28 -22.23 -10.31
N PRO A 215 -1.53 -23.35 -10.28
CA PRO A 215 -1.18 -24.10 -11.49
C PRO A 215 -2.44 -24.56 -12.23
N GLY A 216 -2.71 -23.97 -13.41
CA GLY A 216 -3.91 -24.26 -14.21
C GLY A 216 -4.92 -23.11 -14.32
N GLY A 217 -4.78 -22.03 -13.55
CA GLY A 217 -5.66 -20.86 -13.56
C GLY A 217 -5.50 -19.95 -14.79
N GLY A 218 -5.49 -20.50 -16.00
CA GLY A 218 -5.56 -19.75 -17.25
C GLY A 218 -7.02 -19.56 -17.67
N GLY A 219 -7.75 -18.68 -16.97
CA GLY A 219 -9.11 -18.31 -17.35
C GLY A 219 -9.13 -17.51 -18.65
N ARG A 220 -10.14 -17.75 -19.49
CA ARG A 220 -10.44 -16.95 -20.68
C ARG A 220 -11.28 -15.76 -20.21
N TRP A 221 -10.83 -14.54 -20.48
CA TRP A 221 -11.58 -13.32 -20.15
C TRP A 221 -12.84 -13.23 -21.04
N PRO A 222 -14.07 -13.14 -20.50
CA PRO A 222 -15.26 -12.86 -21.28
C PRO A 222 -15.48 -11.35 -21.36
N GLY A 223 -14.74 -10.66 -22.23
CA GLY A 223 -15.00 -9.24 -22.53
C GLY A 223 -13.97 -8.60 -23.46
N LEU A 224 -14.47 -7.97 -24.51
CA LEU A 224 -13.74 -7.11 -25.47
C LEU A 224 -12.40 -7.62 -26.02
N GLY A 225 -12.49 -8.54 -26.99
CA GLY A 225 -11.42 -8.81 -27.97
C GLY A 225 -10.59 -10.06 -27.64
N GLY A 226 -10.93 -11.17 -28.29
CA GLY A 226 -10.34 -12.51 -28.10
C GLY A 226 -8.90 -12.68 -28.57
N GLY A 227 -7.98 -11.84 -28.08
CA GLY A 227 -6.55 -12.05 -28.21
C GLY A 227 -6.07 -13.13 -27.25
N ARG A 228 -5.37 -14.15 -27.76
CA ARG A 228 -4.77 -15.20 -26.94
C ARG A 228 -3.51 -14.65 -26.27
N TRP A 229 -3.65 -13.98 -25.12
CA TRP A 229 -2.50 -13.52 -24.36
C TRP A 229 -1.83 -14.72 -23.66
N ARG A 230 -0.54 -14.98 -23.96
CA ARG A 230 0.25 -15.97 -23.22
C ARG A 230 0.81 -15.29 -21.98
N ARG A 231 0.40 -15.79 -20.79
CA ARG A 231 0.99 -15.39 -19.51
C ARG A 231 2.53 -15.46 -19.59
N PRO A 232 3.27 -14.42 -19.15
CA PRO A 232 4.72 -14.47 -19.10
C PRO A 232 5.18 -15.69 -18.29
N ARG A 233 6.22 -16.35 -18.79
CA ARG A 233 6.90 -17.38 -18.00
C ARG A 233 7.54 -16.70 -16.80
N ARG A 234 7.16 -17.12 -15.59
CA ARG A 234 7.78 -16.66 -14.36
C ARG A 234 9.25 -17.00 -14.38
N THR A 235 10.08 -16.07 -13.93
CA THR A 235 11.51 -16.32 -13.71
C THR A 235 11.75 -16.91 -12.31
N HIS A 236 10.73 -16.94 -11.44
CA HIS A 236 10.84 -17.41 -10.06
C HIS A 236 9.63 -18.26 -9.59
N HIS A 237 9.86 -19.23 -8.70
CA HIS A 237 8.88 -20.22 -8.23
C HIS A 237 8.00 -19.77 -7.03
N ARG A 238 8.06 -18.51 -6.56
CA ARG A 238 7.40 -18.09 -5.31
C ARG A 238 5.96 -17.62 -5.51
N PRO A 239 4.99 -17.97 -4.65
CA PRO A 239 3.63 -17.40 -4.72
C PRO A 239 3.63 -15.87 -4.62
N VAL A 240 2.71 -15.21 -5.32
CA VAL A 240 2.49 -13.76 -5.16
C VAL A 240 1.84 -13.53 -3.79
N ARG A 241 2.43 -12.67 -2.96
CA ARG A 241 1.91 -12.38 -1.62
C ARG A 241 0.97 -11.18 -1.62
N PHE A 242 -0.06 -11.18 -0.79
CA PHE A 242 -0.91 -10.02 -0.55
C PHE A 242 -0.66 -9.47 0.85
N GLY A 243 -0.41 -8.18 0.98
CA GLY A 243 -0.26 -7.56 2.29
C GLY A 243 -0.68 -6.11 2.32
N ILE A 244 -0.80 -5.60 3.54
CA ILE A 244 -1.44 -4.31 3.80
C ILE A 244 -0.59 -3.52 4.80
N SER A 245 -0.43 -2.22 4.57
CA SER A 245 0.25 -1.26 5.44
C SER A 245 -0.74 -0.29 6.09
N PRO A 246 -1.40 -0.67 7.19
CA PRO A 246 -2.38 0.19 7.84
C PRO A 246 -1.72 1.26 8.73
N PHE A 247 -2.49 2.29 9.09
CA PHE A 247 -2.15 3.12 10.25
C PHE A 247 -1.99 2.22 11.50
N ALA A 248 -0.99 2.48 12.33
CA ALA A 248 -0.55 1.47 13.32
C ALA A 248 -1.48 1.31 14.53
N ILE A 249 -2.49 2.15 14.71
CA ILE A 249 -3.37 2.07 15.89
C ILE A 249 -4.71 1.53 15.40
N TRP A 250 -4.93 0.23 15.67
CA TRP A 250 -6.19 -0.44 15.38
C TRP A 250 -7.31 0.18 16.22
N ARG A 251 -7.14 0.15 17.55
CA ARG A 251 -7.91 0.85 18.56
C ARG A 251 -7.01 1.18 19.75
N ASN A 252 -7.32 2.26 20.47
CA ASN A 252 -6.75 2.60 21.75
C ASN A 252 -7.32 1.68 22.83
N GLN A 253 -6.53 1.37 23.85
CA GLN A 253 -6.94 0.54 24.98
C GLN A 253 -8.17 1.10 25.72
N ALA A 254 -8.32 2.43 25.76
CA ALA A 254 -9.46 3.10 26.37
C ALA A 254 -10.76 2.92 25.57
N THR A 255 -10.66 2.67 24.26
CA THR A 255 -11.81 2.40 23.38
C THR A 255 -12.16 0.91 23.39
N ASP A 256 -11.14 0.04 23.42
CA ASP A 256 -11.27 -1.41 23.46
C ASP A 256 -10.14 -2.01 24.30
N PRO A 257 -10.41 -2.85 25.32
CA PRO A 257 -9.36 -3.46 26.13
C PRO A 257 -8.32 -4.28 25.35
N ALA A 258 -8.65 -4.77 24.15
CA ALA A 258 -7.71 -5.45 23.26
C ALA A 258 -6.84 -4.47 22.44
N GLY A 259 -7.11 -3.17 22.51
CA GLY A 259 -6.38 -2.11 21.83
C GLY A 259 -4.98 -1.86 22.43
N SER A 260 -4.18 -1.07 21.71
CA SER A 260 -2.85 -0.68 22.16
C SER A 260 -2.94 0.41 23.24
N ASP A 261 -1.98 0.44 24.18
CA ASP A 261 -1.84 1.54 25.16
C ASP A 261 -1.37 2.83 24.48
N THR A 262 -2.32 3.45 23.78
CA THR A 262 -2.18 4.65 22.96
C THR A 262 -3.36 5.59 23.19
N ARG A 263 -3.23 6.82 22.71
CA ARG A 263 -4.22 7.89 22.85
C ARG A 263 -4.39 8.66 21.53
N ALA A 264 -4.29 7.97 20.41
CA ALA A 264 -4.40 8.63 19.11
C ALA A 264 -5.83 9.08 18.83
N GLY A 265 -5.95 10.22 18.15
CA GLY A 265 -7.25 10.76 17.73
C GLY A 265 -7.89 10.04 16.55
N VAL A 266 -7.15 9.16 15.87
CA VAL A 266 -7.65 8.30 14.77
C VAL A 266 -7.31 6.85 15.11
N GLN A 267 -8.21 5.93 14.76
CA GLN A 267 -8.12 4.48 14.96
C GLN A 267 -8.60 3.77 13.70
N THR A 268 -7.87 2.80 13.18
CA THR A 268 -8.24 2.19 11.88
C THR A 268 -9.61 1.52 11.92
N TYR A 269 -9.95 0.88 13.05
CA TYR A 269 -11.22 0.16 13.20
C TYR A 269 -12.43 1.09 13.18
N ASP A 270 -12.32 2.24 13.84
CA ASP A 270 -13.43 3.16 14.07
C ASP A 270 -13.57 4.20 12.95
N ASP A 271 -12.44 4.72 12.44
CA ASP A 271 -12.43 5.90 11.56
C ASP A 271 -12.20 5.56 10.08
N LEU A 272 -11.45 4.49 9.81
CA LEU A 272 -11.16 4.02 8.44
C LEU A 272 -11.93 2.75 8.09
N TYR A 273 -12.69 2.21 9.05
CA TYR A 273 -13.44 0.95 8.97
C TYR A 273 -12.58 -0.23 8.54
N ALA A 274 -11.33 -0.26 9.02
CA ALA A 274 -10.33 -1.25 8.70
C ALA A 274 -10.00 -2.10 9.95
N ASP A 275 -10.61 -3.29 10.03
CA ASP A 275 -10.37 -4.25 11.11
C ASP A 275 -9.11 -5.09 10.86
N THR A 276 -7.97 -4.41 10.94
CA THR A 276 -6.65 -4.98 10.70
C THR A 276 -6.31 -6.17 11.61
N ARG A 277 -6.84 -6.18 12.84
CA ARG A 277 -6.69 -7.29 13.77
C ARG A 277 -7.42 -8.53 13.25
N LYS A 278 -8.65 -8.40 12.76
CA LYS A 278 -9.40 -9.51 12.15
C LYS A 278 -8.67 -10.07 10.93
N TRP A 279 -8.16 -9.22 10.03
CA TRP A 279 -7.46 -9.68 8.83
C TRP A 279 -6.22 -10.53 9.14
N VAL A 280 -5.52 -10.18 10.23
CA VAL A 280 -4.39 -10.96 10.75
C VAL A 280 -4.87 -12.29 11.35
N ARG A 281 -5.87 -12.24 12.23
CA ARG A 281 -6.35 -13.42 12.97
C ARG A 281 -7.01 -14.46 12.08
N GLU A 282 -7.69 -14.01 11.03
CA GLU A 282 -8.30 -14.88 10.01
C GLU A 282 -7.33 -15.26 8.88
N GLU A 283 -6.07 -14.80 8.93
CA GLU A 283 -5.02 -15.08 7.94
C GLU A 283 -5.42 -14.75 6.49
N TRP A 284 -6.19 -13.67 6.29
CA TRP A 284 -6.60 -13.26 4.94
C TRP A 284 -5.43 -12.69 4.14
N ILE A 285 -4.47 -12.07 4.82
CA ILE A 285 -3.28 -11.45 4.23
C ILE A 285 -2.02 -12.24 4.57
N ASP A 286 -1.02 -12.23 3.69
CA ASP A 286 0.25 -12.92 3.89
C ASP A 286 1.22 -12.12 4.79
N TYR A 287 1.10 -10.79 4.77
CA TYR A 287 1.92 -9.90 5.60
C TYR A 287 1.19 -8.60 5.96
N ILE A 288 1.54 -8.04 7.11
CA ILE A 288 1.03 -6.76 7.59
C ILE A 288 2.18 -5.81 7.91
N VAL A 289 2.01 -4.53 7.61
CA VAL A 289 3.04 -3.49 7.77
C VAL A 289 2.50 -2.27 8.51
N PRO A 290 2.21 -2.34 9.82
CA PRO A 290 1.74 -1.18 10.57
C PRO A 290 2.70 0.00 10.45
N GLN A 291 2.15 1.17 10.14
CA GLN A 291 2.87 2.43 9.99
C GLN A 291 3.22 3.04 11.36
N VAL A 292 4.22 2.48 12.06
CA VAL A 292 4.63 2.94 13.40
C VAL A 292 5.52 4.18 13.28
N TYR A 293 4.90 5.30 12.91
CA TYR A 293 5.61 6.51 12.49
C TYR A 293 5.90 7.49 13.63
N TRP A 294 6.05 7.00 14.85
CA TRP A 294 6.40 7.80 16.03
C TRP A 294 7.72 7.33 16.62
N ASN A 295 8.39 8.23 17.32
CA ASN A 295 9.65 7.91 18.01
C ASN A 295 9.37 7.10 19.28
N ILE A 296 10.40 6.41 19.77
CA ILE A 296 10.35 5.77 21.08
C ILE A 296 10.08 6.83 22.15
N GLY A 297 9.16 6.52 23.06
CA GLY A 297 8.72 7.41 24.15
C GLY A 297 7.71 8.48 23.73
N PHE A 298 7.18 8.47 22.51
CA PHE A 298 6.16 9.44 22.09
C PHE A 298 4.85 9.22 22.87
N PRO A 299 4.37 10.18 23.70
CA PRO A 299 3.34 9.89 24.71
C PRO A 299 2.00 9.35 24.18
N ALA A 300 1.54 9.80 23.00
CA ALA A 300 0.24 9.40 22.47
C ALA A 300 0.27 8.10 21.65
N ALA A 301 1.44 7.69 21.16
CA ALA A 301 1.60 6.59 20.21
C ALA A 301 3.04 6.04 20.26
N ASP A 302 3.47 5.61 21.44
CA ASP A 302 4.85 5.20 21.67
C ASP A 302 5.22 3.98 20.82
N TYR A 303 6.28 4.10 20.03
CA TYR A 303 6.85 2.98 19.26
C TYR A 303 7.06 1.74 20.13
N ALA A 304 7.58 1.93 21.36
CA ALA A 304 7.87 0.84 22.29
C ALA A 304 6.63 0.15 22.87
N LYS A 305 5.44 0.75 22.73
CA LYS A 305 4.16 0.13 23.09
C LYS A 305 3.46 -0.50 21.88
N LEU A 306 3.56 0.12 20.71
CA LEU A 306 2.96 -0.39 19.49
C LEU A 306 3.63 -1.66 18.98
N LEU A 307 4.97 -1.72 19.04
CA LEU A 307 5.74 -2.88 18.60
C LEU A 307 5.33 -4.21 19.31
N PRO A 308 5.31 -4.31 20.66
CA PRO A 308 4.85 -5.52 21.32
C PRO A 308 3.38 -5.84 21.03
N TRP A 309 2.51 -4.83 20.90
CA TRP A 309 1.10 -5.04 20.58
C TRP A 309 0.90 -5.69 19.20
N TRP A 310 1.65 -5.22 18.18
CA TRP A 310 1.62 -5.84 16.85
C TRP A 310 2.26 -7.22 16.83
N SER A 311 3.35 -7.42 17.58
CA SER A 311 3.98 -8.73 17.77
C SER A 311 2.99 -9.75 18.35
N GLU A 312 2.22 -9.36 19.37
CA GLU A 312 1.18 -10.20 19.97
C GLU A 312 0.02 -10.45 18.98
N THR A 313 -0.34 -9.44 18.19
CA THR A 313 -1.41 -9.53 17.18
C THR A 313 -1.16 -10.62 16.14
N VAL A 314 0.08 -10.81 15.70
CA VAL A 314 0.44 -11.89 14.74
C VAL A 314 0.85 -13.20 15.42
N THR A 315 0.93 -13.24 16.74
CA THR A 315 1.35 -14.47 17.45
C THR A 315 0.33 -15.59 17.21
N GLY A 316 0.82 -16.75 16.80
CA GLY A 316 0.00 -17.92 16.46
C GLY A 316 -0.55 -17.92 15.03
N THR A 317 -0.22 -16.94 14.20
CA THR A 317 -0.62 -16.87 12.79
C THR A 317 0.58 -17.02 11.84
N ARG A 318 0.32 -17.25 10.56
CA ARG A 318 1.30 -17.28 9.47
C ARG A 318 1.56 -15.90 8.87
N VAL A 319 0.84 -14.87 9.32
CA VAL A 319 0.94 -13.51 8.80
C VAL A 319 2.28 -12.90 9.21
N GLN A 320 3.08 -12.50 8.24
CA GLN A 320 4.37 -11.88 8.50
C GLN A 320 4.21 -10.43 8.96
N LEU A 321 4.75 -10.10 10.13
CA LEU A 321 4.83 -8.71 10.60
C LEU A 321 6.10 -8.04 10.08
N CYS A 322 5.95 -6.95 9.35
CA CYS A 322 7.03 -5.99 9.10
C CYS A 322 6.65 -4.64 9.73
N ILE A 323 7.61 -3.84 10.19
CA ILE A 323 7.30 -2.52 10.75
C ILE A 323 7.49 -1.43 9.68
N GLY A 324 6.50 -0.55 9.54
CA GLY A 324 6.62 0.66 8.73
C GLY A 324 7.42 1.73 9.48
N GLU A 325 8.54 2.14 8.90
CA GLU A 325 9.48 3.10 9.49
C GLU A 325 9.38 4.47 8.82
N ALA A 326 9.20 5.52 9.61
CA ALA A 326 9.06 6.91 9.14
C ALA A 326 10.41 7.58 8.83
N LEU A 327 11.20 7.01 7.91
CA LEU A 327 12.49 7.57 7.52
C LEU A 327 12.38 9.03 7.04
N TYR A 328 11.26 9.41 6.43
CA TYR A 328 10.97 10.78 6.02
C TYR A 328 10.98 11.83 7.16
N LYS A 329 10.85 11.40 8.42
CA LYS A 329 10.93 12.28 9.59
C LYS A 329 12.38 12.52 10.05
N ALA A 330 13.31 11.64 9.73
CA ALA A 330 14.69 11.74 10.18
C ALA A 330 15.35 13.02 9.64
N GLY A 331 15.71 13.94 10.53
CA GLY A 331 16.26 15.25 10.21
C GLY A 331 15.30 16.23 9.53
N ALA A 332 14.00 15.91 9.44
CA ALA A 332 13.04 16.81 8.83
C ALA A 332 12.79 18.02 9.74
N PRO A 333 12.72 19.25 9.17
CA PRO A 333 12.39 20.44 9.94
C PRO A 333 11.07 20.29 10.69
N GLY A 334 11.03 20.78 11.94
CA GLY A 334 9.84 20.76 12.79
C GLY A 334 9.52 19.40 13.44
N GLN A 335 10.30 18.35 13.18
CA GLN A 335 10.12 17.08 13.90
C GLN A 335 10.71 17.15 15.31
N PRO A 336 10.15 16.38 16.27
CA PRO A 336 10.68 16.26 17.64
C PRO A 336 12.18 15.95 17.69
N PRO A 337 12.88 16.32 18.80
CA PRO A 337 14.33 16.10 18.94
C PRO A 337 14.80 14.68 18.67
N ALA A 338 14.00 13.66 19.00
CA ALA A 338 14.30 12.26 18.72
C ALA A 338 14.59 12.01 17.23
N TRP A 339 13.82 12.64 16.33
CA TRP A 339 14.01 12.50 14.89
C TRP A 339 15.21 13.27 14.33
N GLN A 340 15.81 14.16 15.11
CA GLN A 340 17.04 14.85 14.73
C GLN A 340 18.28 14.00 15.04
N ASP A 341 18.15 12.98 15.89
CA ASP A 341 19.20 12.02 16.17
C ASP A 341 19.22 10.93 15.07
N PRO A 342 20.31 10.79 14.30
CA PRO A 342 20.42 9.76 13.25
C PRO A 342 20.34 8.33 13.79
N ALA A 343 20.47 8.11 15.10
CA ALA A 343 20.34 6.80 15.72
C ALA A 343 18.90 6.39 16.06
N GLU A 344 17.89 7.25 15.91
CA GLU A 344 16.50 6.92 16.30
C GLU A 344 15.97 5.68 15.58
N LEU A 345 16.11 5.60 14.25
CA LEU A 345 15.69 4.42 13.48
C LEU A 345 16.52 3.18 13.81
N SER A 346 17.81 3.33 14.13
CA SER A 346 18.62 2.20 14.61
C SER A 346 18.11 1.67 15.96
N ARG A 347 17.66 2.54 16.86
CA ARG A 347 17.01 2.13 18.11
C ARG A 347 15.69 1.39 17.87
N HIS A 348 14.89 1.81 16.89
CA HIS A 348 13.68 1.09 16.49
C HIS A 348 13.98 -0.36 16.09
N LEU A 349 14.97 -0.57 15.22
CA LEU A 349 15.39 -1.90 14.76
C LEU A 349 16.04 -2.72 15.89
N THR A 350 16.80 -2.07 16.78
CA THR A 350 17.36 -2.71 17.97
C THR A 350 16.26 -3.24 18.88
N LEU A 351 15.21 -2.45 19.12
CA LEU A 351 14.07 -2.89 19.91
C LEU A 351 13.29 -4.01 19.22
N ALA A 352 13.06 -3.90 17.91
CA ALA A 352 12.38 -4.91 17.10
C ALA A 352 13.05 -6.28 17.12
N ARG A 353 14.39 -6.35 17.22
CA ARG A 353 15.13 -7.61 17.37
C ARG A 353 14.74 -8.43 18.60
N GLY A 354 14.16 -7.81 19.63
CA GLY A 354 13.62 -8.51 20.80
C GLY A 354 12.34 -9.29 20.54
N TYR A 355 11.70 -9.11 19.39
CA TYR A 355 10.40 -9.70 19.05
C TYR A 355 10.53 -10.62 17.82
N PRO A 356 10.57 -11.96 17.98
CA PRO A 356 10.82 -12.88 16.87
C PRO A 356 9.73 -12.88 15.79
N GLN A 357 8.54 -12.37 16.12
CA GLN A 357 7.43 -12.14 15.22
C GLN A 357 7.72 -11.02 14.21
N VAL A 358 8.58 -10.05 14.54
CA VAL A 358 8.95 -8.97 13.62
C VAL A 358 9.96 -9.52 12.60
N ARG A 359 9.52 -9.63 11.35
CA ARG A 359 10.26 -10.27 10.24
C ARG A 359 11.00 -9.29 9.35
N GLY A 360 10.77 -7.99 9.49
CA GLY A 360 11.42 -6.97 8.67
C GLY A 360 10.90 -5.56 8.91
N HIS A 361 11.40 -4.64 8.09
CA HIS A 361 11.07 -3.21 8.15
C HIS A 361 10.87 -2.68 6.73
N LEU A 362 9.87 -1.80 6.54
CA LEU A 362 9.67 -1.05 5.31
C LEU A 362 9.85 0.44 5.60
N PHE A 363 10.76 1.09 4.88
CA PHE A 363 11.07 2.50 5.07
C PHE A 363 10.22 3.38 4.15
N PHE A 364 9.52 4.35 4.75
CA PHE A 364 8.84 5.42 4.04
C PHE A 364 9.72 6.69 4.05
N SER A 365 10.29 7.11 2.92
CA SER A 365 10.13 6.55 1.56
C SER A 365 11.44 6.49 0.77
N ALA A 366 11.38 5.97 -0.47
CA ALA A 366 12.54 5.71 -1.33
C ALA A 366 13.41 6.95 -1.55
N LYS A 367 12.81 8.15 -1.63
CA LYS A 367 13.56 9.41 -1.67
C LYS A 367 14.48 9.56 -0.47
N GLU A 368 13.99 9.36 0.74
CA GLU A 368 14.80 9.50 1.94
C GLU A 368 15.76 8.31 2.17
N VAL A 369 15.46 7.13 1.62
CA VAL A 369 16.43 6.02 1.55
C VAL A 369 17.63 6.39 0.66
N ALA A 370 17.37 7.07 -0.46
CA ALA A 370 18.41 7.49 -1.40
C ALA A 370 19.20 8.71 -0.88
N GLU A 371 18.51 9.78 -0.47
CA GLU A 371 19.10 11.03 0.00
C GLU A 371 19.82 10.88 1.35
N ASP A 372 19.20 10.19 2.30
CA ASP A 372 19.72 9.92 3.65
C ASP A 372 20.36 11.14 4.33
N ARG A 373 19.61 12.24 4.40
CA ARG A 373 20.12 13.59 4.75
C ARG A 373 20.92 13.64 6.05
N THR A 374 20.59 12.81 7.03
CA THR A 374 21.23 12.76 8.35
C THR A 374 22.14 11.56 8.55
N GLY A 375 22.22 10.64 7.58
CA GLY A 375 22.90 9.36 7.75
C GLY A 375 22.12 8.33 8.58
N ALA A 376 20.83 8.56 8.86
CA ALA A 376 20.00 7.64 9.63
C ALA A 376 19.85 6.27 8.94
N MET A 377 19.67 6.24 7.62
CA MET A 377 19.61 5.00 6.87
C MET A 377 21.00 4.35 6.80
N ALA A 378 22.08 5.12 6.62
CA ALA A 378 23.44 4.59 6.69
C ALA A 378 23.72 3.92 8.04
N ARG A 379 23.25 4.54 9.13
CA ARG A 379 23.36 3.99 10.48
C ARG A 379 22.59 2.68 10.63
N VAL A 380 21.33 2.64 10.15
CA VAL A 380 20.54 1.40 10.10
C VAL A 380 21.29 0.29 9.36
N VAL A 381 21.85 0.58 8.19
CA VAL A 381 22.60 -0.41 7.40
C VAL A 381 23.82 -0.92 8.17
N ALA A 382 24.60 -0.02 8.77
CA ALA A 382 25.81 -0.36 9.50
C ALA A 382 25.51 -1.24 10.73
N ASP A 383 24.48 -0.88 11.50
CA ASP A 383 24.13 -1.54 12.76
C ASP A 383 23.35 -2.85 12.53
N HIS A 384 22.59 -2.95 11.43
CA HIS A 384 21.60 -4.01 11.28
C HIS A 384 21.72 -4.91 10.06
N TYR A 385 22.28 -4.42 8.95
CA TYR A 385 22.29 -5.16 7.68
C TYR A 385 23.71 -5.56 7.33
N HIS A 386 24.35 -6.45 8.10
CA HIS A 386 25.75 -6.84 7.89
C HIS A 386 26.01 -7.63 6.58
N GLY A 387 24.96 -8.07 5.89
CA GLY A 387 25.02 -8.64 4.54
C GLY A 387 23.73 -8.35 3.75
N PRO A 388 23.65 -8.75 2.47
CA PRO A 388 22.42 -8.60 1.69
C PRO A 388 21.25 -9.30 2.39
N VAL A 389 20.18 -8.56 2.68
CA VAL A 389 19.01 -9.13 3.34
C VAL A 389 18.34 -10.07 2.33
N ARG A 390 18.15 -11.34 2.70
CA ARG A 390 17.40 -12.28 1.85
C ARG A 390 15.90 -12.04 2.07
N PRO A 391 15.05 -12.14 1.04
CA PRO A 391 13.63 -11.98 1.28
C PRO A 391 13.10 -13.05 2.25
N PRO A 392 12.10 -12.74 3.09
CA PRO A 392 11.58 -13.67 4.08
C PRO A 392 11.22 -15.02 3.45
N ARG A 393 11.65 -16.13 4.08
CA ARG A 393 11.13 -17.45 3.71
C ARG A 393 9.66 -17.53 4.17
N PRO A 394 8.75 -18.14 3.39
CA PRO A 394 7.41 -18.47 3.87
C PRO A 394 7.51 -19.21 5.21
N ALA A 395 6.57 -18.99 6.12
CA ALA A 395 6.44 -19.84 7.29
C ALA A 395 6.25 -21.28 6.82
N SER A 396 7.06 -22.20 7.35
CA SER A 396 6.99 -23.64 7.08
C SER A 396 5.77 -24.26 7.71
#